data_AF-A0AAU1XXM9-F1
#
_entry.id   AF-A0AAU1XXM9-F1
#
_cell.length_a   1.000
_cell.length_b   1.000
_cell.length_c   1.000
_cell.angle_alpha   90.00
_cell.angle_beta   90.00
_cell.angle_gamma   90.00
#
_symmetry.space_group_name_H-M   'P 1'
#
loop_
_entity.id
_entity.type
_entity.pdbx_description
1 polymer ?
#
loop_
_entity_poly.entity_id
_entity_poly.type
_entity_poly.pdbx_seq_one_letter_code
_entity_poly.pdbx_strand_id
1 'polypeptide(L)'
;MDEPIDVEALQTLVQQHRAQQGLSLRAAAEQADVPFNTLARVEKGHLPDLANFTRIVDWLGLPPERFFQPTRLRTESTPDVIAYHLSRDPNLTDAAAEKIAGLVKELYGSLAARETEVKVHLRAASTFTPQASRVLADLLGTMQSKLVASEAGRSPQEGG
;
A
#
# COMPACT_ATOMS: atom_id res chain seq x y z
N MET A 1 2.39 0.00 18.83
CA MET A 1 1.77 -1.32 18.54
C MET A 1 1.06 -1.12 17.22
N ASP A 2 1.51 -1.79 16.16
CA ASP A 2 0.84 -1.72 14.86
C ASP A 2 -0.55 -2.32 15.02
N GLU A 3 -1.59 -1.50 14.88
CA GLU A 3 -2.98 -1.97 14.87
C GLU A 3 -3.21 -2.71 13.55
N PRO A 4 -3.44 -4.04 13.56
CA PRO A 4 -3.39 -4.86 12.34
C PRO A 4 -4.64 -4.73 11.46
N ILE A 5 -5.60 -3.87 11.81
CA ILE A 5 -6.92 -3.77 11.18
C ILE A 5 -7.09 -2.40 10.53
N ASP A 6 -7.50 -2.39 9.27
CA ASP A 6 -7.89 -1.20 8.51
C ASP A 6 -9.28 -0.70 8.97
N VAL A 7 -9.27 0.15 10.00
CA VAL A 7 -10.47 0.72 10.62
C VAL A 7 -11.18 1.70 9.67
N GLU A 8 -10.44 2.37 8.79
CA GLU A 8 -10.99 3.35 7.84
C GLU A 8 -11.78 2.64 6.73
N ALA A 9 -11.26 1.51 6.24
CA ALA A 9 -12.00 0.63 5.33
C ALA A 9 -13.28 0.08 5.98
N LEU A 10 -13.21 -0.37 7.24
CA LEU A 10 -14.38 -0.85 7.99
C LEU A 10 -15.43 0.25 8.14
N GLN A 11 -15.03 1.45 8.55
CA GLN A 11 -15.92 2.61 8.67
C GLN A 11 -16.64 2.91 7.35
N THR A 12 -15.88 2.99 6.24
CA THR A 12 -16.41 3.32 4.92
C THR A 12 -17.43 2.29 4.44
N LEU A 13 -17.09 1.00 4.59
CA LEU A 13 -17.96 -0.10 4.16
C LEU A 13 -19.25 -0.18 4.98
N VAL A 14 -19.18 0.04 6.30
CA VAL A 14 -20.38 0.12 7.15
C VAL A 14 -21.31 1.25 6.72
N GLN A 15 -20.77 2.45 6.51
CA GLN A 15 -21.57 3.60 6.07
C GLN A 15 -22.22 3.36 4.70
N GLN A 16 -21.46 2.80 3.75
CA GLN A 16 -21.95 2.47 2.41
C GLN A 16 -23.04 1.40 2.44
N HIS A 17 -22.81 0.29 3.16
CA HIS A 17 -23.77 -0.80 3.25
C HIS A 17 -25.09 -0.32 3.89
N ARG A 18 -25.00 0.48 4.95
CA ARG A 18 -26.17 1.10 5.58
C ARG A 18 -26.92 2.03 4.63
N ALA A 19 -26.20 2.88 3.89
CA ALA A 19 -26.80 3.81 2.94
C ALA A 19 -27.49 3.09 1.77
N GLN A 20 -26.88 2.01 1.24
CA GLN A 20 -27.46 1.18 0.18
C GLN A 20 -28.76 0.50 0.62
N GLN A 21 -28.84 0.08 1.89
CA GLN A 21 -30.02 -0.54 2.48
C GLN A 21 -31.06 0.48 2.99
N GLY A 22 -30.75 1.79 2.95
CA GLY A 22 -31.63 2.85 3.48
C GLY A 22 -31.87 2.78 4.99
N LEU A 23 -30.96 2.15 5.75
CA LEU A 23 -31.15 1.86 7.16
C LEU A 23 -30.76 3.05 8.05
N SER A 24 -31.53 3.24 9.13
CA SER A 24 -31.10 4.09 10.25
C SER A 24 -29.96 3.41 11.00
N LEU A 25 -29.15 4.18 11.72
CA LEU A 25 -28.04 3.63 12.51
C LEU A 25 -28.53 2.62 13.56
N ARG A 26 -29.73 2.83 14.14
CA ARG A 26 -30.32 1.90 15.10
C ARG A 26 -30.76 0.60 14.43
N ALA A 27 -31.41 0.67 13.27
CA ALA A 27 -31.81 -0.51 12.52
C ALA A 27 -30.60 -1.31 12.03
N ALA A 28 -29.53 -0.64 11.61
CA ALA A 28 -28.28 -1.31 11.22
C ALA A 28 -27.61 -2.02 12.40
N ALA A 29 -27.62 -1.42 13.59
CA ALA A 29 -27.07 -2.05 14.81
C ALA A 29 -27.85 -3.30 15.21
N GLU A 30 -29.18 -3.26 15.10
CA GLU A 30 -30.05 -4.43 15.33
C GLU A 30 -29.80 -5.53 14.30
N GLN A 31 -29.68 -5.19 13.02
CA GLN A 31 -29.39 -6.20 11.98
C GLN A 31 -28.01 -6.83 12.10
N ALA A 32 -27.01 -6.04 12.50
CA ALA A 32 -25.65 -6.51 12.70
C ALA A 32 -25.43 -7.19 14.07
N ASP A 33 -26.49 -7.34 14.90
CA ASP A 33 -26.41 -7.92 16.25
C ASP A 33 -25.33 -7.26 17.14
N VAL A 34 -25.19 -5.93 17.05
CA VAL A 34 -24.21 -5.17 17.85
C VAL A 34 -24.87 -4.05 18.64
N PRO A 35 -24.30 -3.66 19.81
CA PRO A 35 -24.79 -2.52 20.55
C PRO A 35 -24.76 -1.24 19.70
N PHE A 36 -25.81 -0.42 19.78
CA PHE A 36 -25.91 0.86 19.07
C PHE A 36 -24.67 1.75 19.27
N ASN A 37 -24.20 1.87 20.51
CA ASN A 37 -23.01 2.66 20.83
C ASN A 37 -21.74 2.11 20.17
N THR A 38 -21.65 0.80 19.96
CA THR A 38 -20.53 0.17 19.25
C THR A 38 -20.57 0.56 17.78
N LEU A 39 -21.70 0.38 17.08
CA LEU A 39 -21.82 0.73 15.67
C LEU A 39 -21.62 2.24 15.43
N ALA A 40 -22.13 3.09 16.33
CA ALA A 40 -21.94 4.53 16.27
C ALA A 40 -20.46 4.94 16.44
N ARG A 41 -19.67 4.19 17.21
CA ARG A 41 -18.23 4.39 17.34
C ARG A 41 -17.48 3.89 16.10
N VAL A 42 -17.90 2.78 15.52
CA VAL A 42 -17.33 2.24 14.27
C VAL A 42 -17.54 3.22 13.11
N GLU A 43 -18.72 3.82 12.97
CA GLU A 43 -18.96 4.86 11.95
C GLU A 43 -18.14 6.14 12.17
N LYS A 44 -17.56 6.33 13.36
CA LYS A 44 -16.62 7.41 13.69
C LYS A 44 -15.14 6.99 13.58
N GLY A 45 -14.86 5.77 13.10
CA GLY A 45 -13.50 5.28 12.92
C GLY A 45 -12.87 4.67 14.17
N HIS A 46 -13.66 4.16 15.12
CA HIS A 46 -13.13 3.38 16.25
C HIS A 46 -13.17 1.88 15.96
N LEU A 47 -12.10 1.19 16.34
CA LEU A 47 -12.05 -0.27 16.30
C LEU A 47 -12.97 -0.87 17.40
N PRO A 48 -13.92 -1.76 17.03
CA PRO A 48 -14.69 -2.53 18.00
C PRO A 48 -13.88 -3.72 18.53
N ASP A 49 -14.35 -4.37 19.59
CA ASP A 49 -13.76 -5.65 20.01
C ASP A 49 -13.93 -6.74 18.94
N LEU A 50 -13.19 -7.85 19.08
CA LEU A 50 -13.19 -8.94 18.09
C LEU A 50 -14.58 -9.55 17.86
N ALA A 51 -15.40 -9.68 18.91
CA ALA A 51 -16.73 -10.27 18.80
C ALA A 51 -17.65 -9.38 17.95
N ASN A 52 -17.69 -8.09 18.26
CA ASN A 52 -18.48 -7.11 17.53
C ASN A 52 -17.95 -6.86 16.12
N PHE A 53 -16.63 -6.88 15.93
CA PHE A 53 -16.01 -6.85 14.61
C PHE A 53 -16.52 -7.98 13.73
N THR A 54 -16.47 -9.23 14.23
CA THR A 54 -16.87 -10.41 13.46
C THR A 54 -18.33 -10.34 13.05
N ARG A 55 -19.22 -9.90 13.95
CA ARG A 55 -20.65 -9.70 13.64
C ARG A 55 -20.89 -8.62 12.58
N ILE A 56 -20.19 -7.49 12.68
CA ILE A 56 -20.31 -6.41 11.69
C ILE A 56 -19.83 -6.89 10.32
N VAL A 57 -18.72 -7.62 10.27
CA VAL A 57 -18.16 -8.13 9.01
C VAL A 57 -19.06 -9.20 8.39
N ASP A 58 -19.64 -10.08 9.20
CA ASP A 58 -20.62 -11.07 8.76
C ASP A 58 -21.88 -10.39 8.19
N TRP A 59 -22.38 -9.33 8.85
CA TRP A 59 -23.49 -8.51 8.35
C TRP A 59 -23.17 -7.84 7.02
N LEU A 60 -21.93 -7.39 6.81
CA LEU A 60 -21.47 -6.86 5.52
C LEU A 60 -21.36 -7.94 4.43
N GLY A 61 -21.42 -9.23 4.78
CA GLY A 61 -21.22 -10.36 3.87
C GLY A 61 -19.78 -10.45 3.35
N LEU A 62 -18.80 -9.99 4.14
CA LEU A 62 -17.40 -9.94 3.75
C LEU A 62 -16.54 -10.89 4.58
N PRO A 63 -15.43 -11.41 4.03
CA PRO A 63 -14.46 -12.17 4.82
C PRO A 63 -13.68 -11.24 5.78
N PRO A 64 -13.53 -11.60 7.07
CA PRO A 64 -12.73 -10.85 8.07
C PRO A 64 -11.33 -10.50 7.60
N GLU A 65 -10.70 -11.40 6.85
CA GLU A 65 -9.35 -11.30 6.30
C GLU A 65 -9.15 -10.05 5.45
N ARG A 66 -10.22 -9.50 4.86
CA ARG A 66 -10.18 -8.26 4.07
C ARG A 66 -9.78 -7.03 4.89
N PHE A 67 -10.15 -6.99 6.16
CA PHE A 67 -9.95 -5.82 7.02
C PHE A 67 -8.67 -5.91 7.81
N PHE A 68 -8.07 -7.09 7.92
CA PHE A 68 -6.70 -7.16 8.36
C PHE A 68 -5.85 -6.57 7.26
N GLN A 69 -5.05 -5.56 7.57
CA GLN A 69 -4.00 -5.18 6.62
C GLN A 69 -3.21 -6.46 6.39
N PRO A 70 -3.08 -6.94 5.15
CA PRO A 70 -2.19 -8.06 4.90
C PRO A 70 -0.84 -7.57 5.42
N THR A 71 -0.29 -8.17 6.47
CA THR A 71 0.85 -7.71 7.28
C THR A 71 1.93 -7.05 6.43
N ARG A 72 1.76 -5.76 6.06
CA ARG A 72 2.14 -5.26 4.71
C ARG A 72 2.69 -6.42 3.91
N LEU A 73 1.84 -7.40 3.48
CA LEU A 73 2.27 -8.76 3.04
C LEU A 73 3.61 -8.48 2.46
N ARG A 74 4.72 -8.78 3.18
CA ARG A 74 6.01 -8.24 2.74
C ARG A 74 5.94 -8.75 1.32
N THR A 75 5.83 -7.86 0.34
CA THR A 75 6.11 -8.27 -1.01
C THR A 75 7.56 -8.54 -0.77
N GLU A 76 7.85 -9.77 -0.36
CA GLU A 76 9.16 -10.24 -0.05
C GLU A 76 9.84 -9.79 -1.32
N SER A 77 10.73 -8.81 -1.16
CA SER A 77 11.32 -8.23 -2.33
C SER A 77 11.89 -9.43 -3.10
N THR A 78 11.93 -9.41 -4.43
CA THR A 78 12.47 -10.56 -5.16
C THR A 78 13.77 -11.13 -4.52
N PRO A 79 14.68 -10.30 -3.96
CA PRO A 79 15.79 -10.78 -3.10
C PRO A 79 15.42 -11.54 -1.82
N ASP A 80 14.39 -11.13 -1.09
CA ASP A 80 13.94 -11.81 0.15
C ASP A 80 13.34 -13.19 -0.16
N VAL A 81 12.58 -13.33 -1.25
CA VAL A 81 12.05 -14.64 -1.71
C VAL A 81 13.20 -15.57 -2.10
N ILE A 82 14.20 -15.04 -2.81
CA ILE A 82 15.40 -15.79 -3.18
C ILE A 82 16.17 -16.22 -1.92
N ALA A 83 16.35 -15.31 -0.94
CA ALA A 83 17.01 -15.62 0.32
C ALA A 83 16.28 -16.73 1.08
N TYR A 84 14.96 -16.69 1.12
CA TYR A 84 14.13 -17.72 1.73
C TYR A 84 14.36 -19.10 1.08
N HIS A 85 14.35 -19.19 -0.25
CA HIS A 85 14.62 -20.44 -0.95
C HIS A 85 16.05 -20.96 -0.71
N LEU A 86 17.05 -20.08 -0.75
CA LEU A 86 18.46 -20.45 -0.50
C LEU A 86 18.66 -20.99 0.93
N SER A 87 17.99 -20.41 1.92
CA SER A 87 18.08 -20.87 3.33
C SER A 87 17.49 -22.26 3.58
N ARG A 88 16.71 -22.79 2.64
CA ARG A 88 16.07 -24.11 2.73
C ARG A 88 16.64 -25.12 1.74
N ASP A 89 17.66 -24.75 0.97
CA ASP A 89 18.32 -25.64 0.03
C ASP A 89 19.23 -26.62 0.80
N PRO A 90 18.93 -27.94 0.78
CA PRO A 90 19.74 -28.92 1.49
C PRO A 90 21.16 -29.08 0.94
N ASN A 91 21.45 -28.54 -0.25
CA ASN A 91 22.79 -28.57 -0.85
C ASN A 91 23.68 -27.40 -0.42
N LEU A 92 23.13 -26.44 0.33
CA LEU A 92 23.86 -25.27 0.81
C LEU A 92 24.05 -25.33 2.32
N THR A 93 25.21 -24.85 2.79
CA THR A 93 25.36 -24.50 4.19
C THR A 93 24.70 -23.15 4.46
N ASP A 94 24.28 -22.90 5.70
CA ASP A 94 23.67 -21.62 6.10
C ASP A 94 24.55 -20.42 5.68
N ALA A 95 25.86 -20.53 5.89
CA ALA A 95 26.83 -19.50 5.52
C ALA A 95 26.92 -19.28 3.99
N ALA A 96 26.81 -20.35 3.19
CA ALA A 96 26.81 -20.24 1.73
C ALA A 96 25.51 -19.61 1.22
N ALA A 97 24.37 -20.02 1.77
CA ALA A 97 23.06 -19.45 1.44
C ALA A 97 22.99 -17.95 1.76
N GLU A 98 23.47 -17.55 2.93
CA GLU A 98 23.51 -16.14 3.35
C GLU A 98 24.41 -15.30 2.42
N LYS A 99 25.57 -15.83 2.03
CA LYS A 99 26.49 -15.13 1.12
C LYS A 99 25.88 -14.91 -0.27
N ILE A 100 25.20 -15.91 -0.81
CA ILE A 100 24.53 -15.80 -2.11
C ILE A 100 23.36 -14.80 -2.02
N ALA A 101 22.55 -14.88 -0.97
CA ALA A 101 21.46 -13.94 -0.73
C ALA A 101 21.94 -12.49 -0.62
N GLY A 102 23.07 -12.25 0.06
CA GLY A 102 23.71 -10.94 0.15
C GLY A 102 24.09 -10.37 -1.21
N LEU A 103 24.78 -11.16 -2.04
CA LEU A 103 25.17 -10.76 -3.39
C LEU A 103 23.97 -10.43 -4.28
N VAL A 104 22.92 -11.26 -4.22
CA VAL A 104 21.67 -11.02 -4.97
C VAL A 104 21.02 -9.72 -4.53
N LYS A 105 20.99 -9.44 -3.23
CA LYS A 105 20.39 -8.22 -2.69
C LYS A 105 21.16 -6.96 -3.10
N GLU A 106 22.49 -7.01 -3.08
CA GLU A 106 23.36 -5.93 -3.55
C GLU A 106 23.15 -5.66 -5.04
N LEU A 107 23.21 -6.71 -5.87
CA LEU A 107 22.99 -6.61 -7.31
C LEU A 107 21.60 -6.07 -7.63
N TYR A 108 20.56 -6.61 -6.99
CA TYR A 108 19.19 -6.13 -7.14
C TYR A 108 19.07 -4.66 -6.76
N GLY A 109 19.64 -4.22 -5.63
CA GLY A 109 19.59 -2.81 -5.23
C GLY A 109 20.32 -1.87 -6.20
N SER A 110 21.33 -2.36 -6.92
CA SER A 110 22.05 -1.59 -7.93
C SER A 110 21.33 -1.51 -9.28
N LEU A 111 20.61 -2.57 -9.67
CA LEU A 111 20.00 -2.72 -11.00
C LEU A 111 18.50 -2.42 -11.01
N ALA A 112 17.84 -2.49 -9.86
CA ALA A 112 16.43 -2.14 -9.75
C ALA A 112 16.25 -0.68 -10.17
N ALA A 113 15.30 -0.45 -11.07
CA ALA A 113 14.98 0.89 -11.58
C ALA A 113 14.70 1.81 -10.39
N ARG A 114 15.59 2.80 -10.19
CA ARG A 114 15.33 3.89 -9.26
C ARG A 114 14.34 4.82 -9.93
N GLU A 115 13.04 4.59 -9.73
CA GLU A 115 12.07 5.66 -9.95
C GLU A 115 12.45 6.79 -8.98
N THR A 116 13.16 7.77 -9.53
CA THR A 116 13.55 8.95 -8.78
C THR A 116 12.30 9.82 -8.70
N GLU A 117 11.39 9.49 -7.77
CA GLU A 117 10.23 10.34 -7.51
C GLU A 117 10.75 11.61 -6.81
N VAL A 118 11.03 12.64 -7.61
CA VAL A 118 11.39 13.96 -7.08
C VAL A 118 10.12 14.64 -6.58
N LYS A 119 9.84 14.54 -5.28
CA LYS A 119 8.74 15.28 -4.64
C LYS A 119 9.08 16.76 -4.54
N VAL A 120 8.61 17.56 -5.49
CA VAL A 120 8.72 19.01 -5.47
C VAL A 120 7.64 19.59 -4.55
N HIS A 121 8.04 20.07 -3.37
CA HIS A 121 7.14 20.83 -2.51
C HIS A 121 7.04 22.25 -3.05
N LEU A 122 5.94 22.53 -3.75
CA LEU A 122 5.66 23.86 -4.25
C LEU A 122 5.08 24.68 -3.09
N ARG A 123 5.89 25.59 -2.53
CA ARG A 123 5.44 26.54 -1.52
C ARG A 123 4.26 27.34 -2.09
N ALA A 124 3.20 27.49 -1.32
CA ALA A 124 2.00 28.24 -1.69
C ALA A 124 2.33 29.73 -1.95
N ALA A 125 2.85 30.01 -3.14
CA ALA A 125 2.96 31.35 -3.70
C ALA A 125 1.64 31.65 -4.41
N SER A 126 1.13 32.87 -4.27
CA SER A 126 -0.11 33.32 -4.92
C SER A 126 -0.09 33.24 -6.46
N THR A 127 1.10 33.05 -7.05
CA THR A 127 1.33 32.82 -8.48
C THR A 127 1.04 31.40 -8.94
N PHE A 128 0.88 30.43 -8.01
CA PHE A 128 0.64 29.03 -8.34
C PHE A 128 -0.86 28.73 -8.50
N THR A 129 -1.50 29.42 -9.44
CA THR A 129 -2.91 29.19 -9.80
C THR A 129 -3.09 27.81 -10.47
N PRO A 130 -4.30 27.22 -10.49
CA PRO A 130 -4.55 25.93 -11.14
C PRO A 130 -4.11 25.88 -12.61
N GLN A 131 -4.17 27.02 -13.32
CA GLN A 131 -3.70 27.12 -14.71
C GLN A 131 -2.17 27.06 -14.79
N ALA A 132 -1.46 27.78 -13.91
CA ALA A 132 0.00 27.73 -13.83
C ALA A 132 0.49 26.33 -13.43
N SER A 133 -0.23 25.61 -12.56
CA SER A 133 0.09 24.24 -12.16
C SER A 133 0.06 23.27 -13.35
N ARG A 134 -0.95 23.38 -14.23
CA ARG A 134 -1.08 22.52 -15.42
C ARG A 134 0.06 22.77 -16.40
N VAL A 135 0.38 24.04 -16.66
CA VAL A 135 1.49 24.41 -17.56
C VAL A 135 2.82 23.88 -17.04
N LEU A 136 3.06 23.97 -15.73
CA LEU A 136 4.28 23.40 -15.13
C LEU A 136 4.31 21.88 -15.30
N ALA A 137 3.20 21.19 -15.05
CA ALA A 137 3.12 19.73 -15.19
C ALA A 137 3.43 19.28 -16.63
N ASP A 138 2.88 19.96 -17.64
CA ASP A 138 3.15 19.65 -19.06
C ASP A 138 4.62 19.85 -19.41
N LEU A 139 5.23 20.92 -18.89
CA LEU A 139 6.64 21.24 -19.14
C LEU A 139 7.57 20.23 -18.47
N LEU A 140 7.27 19.82 -17.23
CA LEU A 140 7.99 18.77 -16.53
C LEU A 140 7.84 17.41 -17.24
N GLY A 141 6.65 17.06 -17.72
CA GLY A 141 6.43 15.82 -18.49
C GLY A 141 7.22 15.81 -19.81
N THR A 142 7.32 16.97 -20.47
CA THR A 142 8.15 17.14 -21.67
C THR A 142 9.64 16.98 -21.35
N MET A 143 10.12 17.57 -20.25
CA MET A 143 11.51 17.43 -19.81
C MET A 143 11.85 15.98 -19.44
N GLN A 144 10.97 15.30 -18.70
CA GLN A 144 11.14 13.89 -18.33
C GLN A 144 11.23 13.00 -19.58
N SER A 145 10.33 13.20 -20.54
CA SER A 145 10.33 12.42 -21.80
C SER A 145 11.63 12.58 -22.58
N LYS A 146 12.20 13.80 -22.62
CA LYS A 146 13.49 14.08 -23.26
C LYS A 146 14.67 13.45 -22.51
N LEU A 147 14.65 13.49 -21.18
CA LEU A 147 15.69 12.86 -20.36
C LEU A 147 15.71 11.34 -20.53
N VAL A 148 14.55 10.69 -20.45
CA VAL A 148 14.43 9.23 -20.66
C VAL A 148 14.90 8.84 -22.07
N ALA A 149 14.52 9.61 -23.10
CA ALA A 149 15.01 9.37 -24.46
C ALA A 149 16.54 9.55 -24.60
N SER A 150 17.14 10.49 -23.84
CA SER A 150 18.59 10.71 -23.84
C SER A 150 19.38 9.63 -23.10
N GLU A 151 18.81 9.06 -22.03
CA GLU A 151 19.40 7.93 -21.29
C GLU A 151 19.31 6.63 -22.10
N ALA A 152 18.20 6.40 -22.81
CA ALA A 152 18.05 5.24 -23.70
C ALA A 152 19.02 5.26 -24.90
N GLY A 153 19.49 6.44 -25.31
CA GLY A 153 20.51 6.60 -26.36
C GLY A 153 21.96 6.41 -25.89
N ARG A 154 22.21 6.36 -24.57
CA ARG A 154 23.56 6.22 -24.00
C ARG A 154 23.89 4.74 -23.78
N SER A 155 23.96 3.97 -24.86
CA SER A 155 24.58 2.64 -24.81
C SER A 155 26.08 2.77 -24.52
N PRO A 156 26.69 1.90 -23.70
CA PRO A 156 28.13 1.90 -23.47
C PRO A 156 28.86 1.28 -24.68
N GLN A 157 29.33 2.12 -25.58
CA GLN A 157 30.55 1.89 -26.36
C GLN A 157 31.49 3.04 -25.96
N GLU A 158 32.73 2.84 -25.53
CA GLU A 158 33.72 1.87 -25.99
C GLU A 158 34.60 1.42 -24.82
N GLY A 159 34.84 0.10 -24.75
CA GLY A 159 36.10 -0.41 -24.25
C GLY A 159 37.14 -0.30 -25.36
N GLY A 160 38.31 0.22 -25.00
CA GLY A 160 39.58 0.13 -25.72
C GLY A 160 40.68 -0.05 -24.68
#